data_AF-A0A938Q0M6-F1
#
_entry.id   AF-A0A938Q0M6-F1
#
_cell.length_a   1.000
_cell.length_b   1.000
_cell.length_c   1.000
_cell.angle_alpha   90.00
_cell.angle_beta   90.00
_cell.angle_gamma   90.00
#
_symmetry.space_group_name_H-M   'P 1'
#
loop_
_entity.id
_entity.type
_entity.pdbx_description
1 polymer ?
#
loop_
_entity_poly.entity_id
_entity_poly.type
_entity_poly.pdbx_seq_one_letter_code
_entity_poly.pdbx_strand_id
1 'polypeptide(L)'
;MSDTERMSPLSARILFTTLLLASAGAGHAADVPPYCAVATPGAFVEVSRPAAGDPPLDDVNWFARPVPNAKGERIVAVASHNLNYLYNLTTGKRIRIPDKSDAVATPDGRYVTVPSSYTANFSINFYDASTLVSRLDAGRDAADVPAVYEHRHPDVREVYYQSVGIVSHTGTLRDGTTVYRMMFSGTIQPDMPGFRVVDYTFVTKGGALTVTPSVPMQLCPQITRDLATPFISKDGRYVVAHDDSKAGQPASLKIFEVLSTDPAGQTTTCAERVDFGFAAGKADFSFDGRALAFHISKFDYLTPFVDGGLKAPALTDVVVVDLERDSAGRLVGAGKLSRLTTSTTEGVGHYFPAFFPDGKVFYIANLVPNETDAPKRFELRVVDPAATRRVTNLFASPARRESAEAIGELWRHTCAPTLATFRPQEAAWAALSLSPAQCRQLVEEKWLPVDDDRKAGLLEACEAE
;
A
#
# COMPACT_ATOMS: atom_id res chain seq x y z
N MET A 1 1.94 41.86 -63.19
CA MET A 1 2.01 41.26 -64.54
C MET A 1 1.74 39.78 -64.32
N SER A 2 0.45 39.38 -64.33
CA SER A 2 -0.31 38.91 -65.50
C SER A 2 0.22 37.53 -65.94
N ASP A 3 -0.53 36.42 -66.01
CA ASP A 3 -1.95 36.17 -66.27
C ASP A 3 -2.39 34.87 -65.56
N THR A 4 -3.59 34.73 -64.98
CA THR A 4 -4.93 34.57 -65.57
C THR A 4 -5.08 33.40 -66.54
N GLU A 5 -5.59 32.26 -66.06
CA GLU A 5 -6.44 31.39 -66.88
C GLU A 5 -7.62 30.85 -66.05
N ARG A 6 -8.81 31.13 -66.57
CA ARG A 6 -10.13 30.69 -66.09
C ARG A 6 -10.44 29.32 -66.68
N MET A 7 -11.07 28.44 -65.90
CA MET A 7 -12.12 27.56 -66.43
C MET A 7 -13.28 27.42 -65.43
N SER A 8 -14.46 27.30 -66.02
CA SER A 8 -15.82 27.45 -65.47
C SER A 8 -16.46 26.06 -65.21
N PRO A 9 -17.77 25.92 -64.88
CA PRO A 9 -18.22 25.06 -63.77
C PRO A 9 -18.81 23.74 -64.29
N LEU A 10 -18.69 22.67 -63.51
CA LEU A 10 -19.48 21.46 -63.77
C LEU A 10 -20.01 20.85 -62.48
N SER A 11 -21.34 20.93 -62.39
CA SER A 11 -22.25 19.88 -61.91
C SER A 11 -22.06 19.35 -60.49
N ALA A 12 -22.83 19.93 -59.57
CA ALA A 12 -23.22 19.27 -58.33
C ALA A 12 -24.05 18.01 -58.64
N ARG A 13 -23.43 16.84 -58.54
CA ARG A 13 -24.14 15.56 -58.35
C ARG A 13 -24.24 15.31 -56.86
N ILE A 14 -25.45 15.43 -56.32
CA ILE A 14 -25.81 14.95 -54.99
C ILE A 14 -25.75 13.42 -55.05
N LEU A 15 -24.68 12.83 -54.54
CA LEU A 15 -24.61 11.40 -54.26
C LEU A 15 -25.28 11.16 -52.91
N PHE A 16 -26.51 10.63 -52.93
CA PHE A 16 -27.13 10.04 -51.75
C PHE A 16 -26.36 8.76 -51.41
N THR A 17 -25.38 8.85 -50.53
CA THR A 17 -24.76 7.66 -49.93
C THR A 17 -25.75 7.08 -48.94
N THR A 18 -26.44 6.02 -49.35
CA THR A 18 -27.24 5.19 -48.45
C THR A 18 -26.28 4.52 -47.47
N LEU A 19 -26.25 5.01 -46.23
CA LEU A 19 -25.56 4.35 -45.13
C LEU A 19 -26.30 3.03 -44.86
N LEU A 20 -25.77 1.90 -45.36
CA LEU A 20 -26.12 0.60 -44.81
C LEU A 20 -25.53 0.55 -43.39
N LEU A 21 -26.37 0.86 -42.41
CA LEU A 21 -26.19 0.45 -41.03
C LEU A 21 -26.20 -1.08 -41.01
N ALA A 22 -25.02 -1.68 -41.15
CA ALA A 22 -24.80 -3.04 -40.70
C ALA A 22 -24.98 -3.02 -39.18
N SER A 23 -26.18 -3.40 -38.74
CA SER A 23 -26.46 -3.80 -37.37
C SER A 23 -25.63 -5.04 -37.06
N ALA A 24 -24.36 -4.82 -36.70
CA ALA A 24 -23.59 -5.78 -35.95
C ALA A 24 -24.41 -6.10 -34.70
N GLY A 25 -24.83 -7.37 -34.58
CA GLY A 25 -25.64 -7.82 -33.47
C GLY A 25 -25.00 -7.42 -32.16
N ALA A 26 -25.62 -6.49 -31.45
CA ALA A 26 -25.47 -6.35 -30.03
C ALA A 26 -26.03 -7.63 -29.42
N GLY A 27 -25.20 -8.68 -29.33
CA GLY A 27 -25.44 -9.75 -28.40
C GLY A 27 -25.67 -9.07 -27.06
N HIS A 28 -26.90 -9.19 -26.54
CA HIS A 28 -27.19 -8.75 -25.19
C HIS A 28 -26.15 -9.44 -24.33
N ALA A 29 -25.22 -8.68 -23.75
CA ALA A 29 -24.45 -9.18 -22.63
C ALA A 29 -25.51 -9.71 -21.66
N ALA A 30 -25.58 -11.03 -21.49
CA ALA A 30 -26.54 -11.64 -20.59
C ALA A 30 -26.48 -10.86 -19.28
N ASP A 31 -27.63 -10.37 -18.80
CA ASP A 31 -27.69 -9.50 -17.63
C ASP A 31 -26.92 -10.16 -16.49
N VAL A 32 -25.71 -9.66 -16.23
CA VAL A 32 -24.85 -10.19 -15.18
C VAL A 32 -25.62 -9.98 -13.88
N PRO A 33 -25.90 -11.05 -13.10
CA PRO A 33 -26.68 -10.91 -11.90
C PRO A 33 -26.11 -9.82 -10.98
N PRO A 34 -26.94 -9.00 -10.30
CA PRO A 34 -26.44 -7.86 -9.53
C PRO A 34 -25.38 -8.21 -8.49
N TYR A 35 -25.44 -9.42 -7.90
CA TYR A 35 -24.45 -9.91 -6.95
C TYR A 35 -23.11 -10.32 -7.57
N CYS A 36 -23.04 -10.48 -8.90
CA CYS A 36 -21.78 -10.68 -9.62
C CYS A 36 -21.10 -9.35 -10.00
N ALA A 37 -21.85 -8.25 -10.03
CA ALA A 37 -21.33 -6.91 -10.24
C ALA A 37 -20.70 -6.36 -8.94
N VAL A 38 -19.64 -7.01 -8.45
CA VAL A 38 -18.83 -6.48 -7.35
C VAL A 38 -18.02 -5.30 -7.87
N ALA A 39 -18.50 -4.10 -7.60
CA ALA A 39 -17.67 -2.92 -7.71
C ALA A 39 -16.72 -2.89 -6.53
N THR A 40 -15.53 -2.31 -6.72
CA THR A 40 -14.69 -1.89 -5.60
C THR A 40 -15.54 -1.07 -4.63
N PRO A 41 -15.86 -1.57 -3.41
CA PRO A 41 -16.85 -0.94 -2.54
C PRO A 41 -16.36 0.36 -1.89
N GLY A 42 -15.13 0.81 -2.16
CA GLY A 42 -14.44 1.72 -1.27
C GLY A 42 -13.67 2.85 -1.91
N ALA A 43 -14.19 4.05 -1.65
CA ALA A 43 -13.61 5.35 -1.79
C ALA A 43 -13.40 5.85 -3.23
N PHE A 44 -14.14 6.91 -3.56
CA PHE A 44 -13.93 7.72 -4.75
C PHE A 44 -12.44 7.97 -4.93
N VAL A 45 -11.89 7.48 -6.05
CA VAL A 45 -10.50 7.76 -6.42
C VAL A 45 -10.40 9.26 -6.67
N GLU A 46 -9.93 9.98 -5.67
CA GLU A 46 -9.84 11.44 -5.72
C GLU A 46 -8.71 11.88 -6.66
N VAL A 47 -7.65 11.09 -6.71
CA VAL A 47 -6.50 11.31 -7.57
C VAL A 47 -6.07 9.98 -8.16
N SER A 48 -5.87 9.98 -9.47
CA SER A 48 -5.11 8.95 -10.18
C SER A 48 -4.02 9.63 -11.01
N ARG A 49 -2.81 9.08 -10.96
CA ARG A 49 -1.66 9.51 -11.76
C ARG A 49 -0.94 8.29 -12.33
N PRO A 50 -0.37 8.37 -13.53
CA PRO A 50 -0.36 9.51 -14.45
C PRO A 50 -1.77 9.87 -14.97
N ALA A 51 -2.06 11.16 -15.12
CA ALA A 51 -3.29 11.64 -15.77
C ALA A 51 -3.18 11.55 -17.30
N ALA A 52 -4.27 11.83 -18.01
CA ALA A 52 -4.23 11.93 -19.47
C ALA A 52 -3.23 13.03 -19.90
N GLY A 53 -2.20 12.62 -20.66
CA GLY A 53 -1.13 13.50 -21.12
C GLY A 53 0.14 13.49 -20.26
N ASP A 54 0.09 12.94 -19.05
CA ASP A 54 1.29 12.71 -18.25
C ASP A 54 2.12 11.55 -18.84
N PRO A 55 3.46 11.56 -18.68
CA PRO A 55 4.28 10.40 -19.03
C PRO A 55 3.79 9.13 -18.31
N PRO A 56 3.74 7.97 -19.00
CA PRO A 56 3.34 6.73 -18.36
C PRO A 56 4.29 6.37 -17.21
N LEU A 57 3.73 5.65 -16.24
CA LEU A 57 4.48 4.97 -15.20
C LEU A 57 4.47 3.49 -15.56
N ASP A 58 5.56 3.05 -16.16
CA ASP A 58 5.76 1.70 -16.69
C ASP A 58 6.61 0.82 -15.77
N ASP A 59 7.15 1.40 -14.72
CA ASP A 59 7.78 0.69 -13.61
C ASP A 59 7.49 1.39 -12.28
N VAL A 60 7.20 0.59 -11.26
CA VAL A 60 7.15 1.03 -9.87
C VAL A 60 7.86 -0.04 -9.05
N ASN A 61 9.10 0.27 -8.70
CA ASN A 61 9.87 -0.51 -7.75
C ASN A 61 9.18 -0.49 -6.39
N TRP A 62 9.64 -1.40 -5.54
CA TRP A 62 9.00 -1.95 -4.36
C TRP A 62 8.38 -0.96 -3.36
N PHE A 63 8.69 0.34 -3.45
CA PHE A 63 8.25 1.34 -2.49
C PHE A 63 7.76 2.61 -3.15
N ALA A 64 6.57 2.99 -2.71
CA ALA A 64 6.09 4.35 -2.80
C ALA A 64 5.53 4.76 -1.43
N ARG A 65 5.88 5.96 -0.98
CA ARG A 65 5.51 6.47 0.34
C ARG A 65 5.16 7.96 0.28
N PRO A 66 4.08 8.39 0.94
CA PRO A 66 3.79 9.80 1.16
C PRO A 66 4.97 10.57 1.76
N VAL A 67 5.15 11.80 1.30
CA VAL A 67 6.11 12.76 1.84
C VAL A 67 5.33 13.90 2.50
N PRO A 68 5.17 13.89 3.84
CA PRO A 68 4.53 14.97 4.56
C PRO A 68 5.20 16.30 4.24
N ASN A 69 4.39 17.34 4.06
CA ASN A 69 4.88 18.67 3.72
C ASN A 69 3.94 19.73 4.28
N ALA A 70 4.48 20.93 4.54
CA ALA A 70 3.74 22.02 5.16
C ALA A 70 2.59 22.56 4.29
N LYS A 71 2.59 22.29 2.97
CA LYS A 71 1.54 22.75 2.04
C LYS A 71 0.33 21.80 2.00
N GLY A 72 0.43 20.61 2.60
CA GLY A 72 -0.62 19.59 2.52
C GLY A 72 -0.77 18.99 1.12
N GLU A 73 0.24 19.13 0.25
CA GLU A 73 0.20 18.55 -1.09
C GLU A 73 0.38 17.03 -1.04
N ARG A 74 -0.25 16.31 -1.97
CA ARG A 74 -0.12 14.84 -2.08
C ARG A 74 1.16 14.49 -2.83
N ILE A 75 2.28 14.53 -2.13
CA ILE A 75 3.59 14.15 -2.67
C ILE A 75 3.91 12.73 -2.23
N VAL A 76 4.39 11.89 -3.16
CA VAL A 76 4.94 10.58 -2.84
C VAL A 76 6.39 10.48 -3.31
N ALA A 77 7.24 9.86 -2.52
CA ALA A 77 8.50 9.30 -2.97
C ALA A 77 8.20 7.96 -3.63
N VAL A 78 8.71 7.73 -4.84
CA VAL A 78 8.48 6.51 -5.61
C VAL A 78 9.78 6.07 -6.28
N ALA A 79 10.10 4.79 -6.17
CA ALA A 79 11.19 4.19 -6.90
C ALA A 79 10.71 3.70 -8.27
N SER A 80 11.46 3.99 -9.34
CA SER A 80 11.17 3.57 -10.70
C SER A 80 12.47 3.50 -11.50
N HIS A 81 12.68 2.45 -12.28
CA HIS A 81 13.88 2.20 -13.08
C HIS A 81 15.18 2.34 -12.28
N ASN A 82 15.20 1.78 -11.06
CA ASN A 82 16.32 1.87 -10.11
C ASN A 82 16.74 3.32 -9.75
N LEU A 83 15.80 4.25 -9.78
CA LEU A 83 15.96 5.64 -9.35
C LEU A 83 14.83 6.04 -8.41
N ASN A 84 15.12 6.92 -7.46
CA ASN A 84 14.10 7.55 -6.63
C ASN A 84 13.57 8.85 -7.28
N TYR A 85 12.27 9.07 -7.14
CA TYR A 85 11.58 10.29 -7.59
C TYR A 85 10.68 10.84 -6.48
N LEU A 86 10.49 12.16 -6.47
CA LEU A 86 9.29 12.76 -5.87
C LEU A 86 8.27 12.99 -6.97
N TYR A 87 7.03 12.58 -6.71
CA TYR A 87 5.88 12.79 -7.59
C TYR A 87 4.78 13.52 -6.81
N ASN A 88 4.51 14.76 -7.18
CA ASN A 88 3.37 15.52 -6.68
C ASN A 88 2.10 15.09 -7.42
N LEU A 89 1.29 14.26 -6.77
CA LEU A 89 0.04 13.75 -7.33
C LEU A 89 -1.02 14.86 -7.52
N THR A 90 -0.88 15.96 -6.79
CA THR A 90 -1.74 17.16 -6.93
C THR A 90 -1.48 17.85 -8.26
N THR A 91 -0.21 18.13 -8.56
CA THR A 91 0.19 18.98 -9.70
C THR A 91 0.64 18.21 -10.94
N GLY A 92 0.89 16.90 -10.84
CA GLY A 92 1.48 16.11 -11.93
C GLY A 92 3.00 16.25 -12.07
N LYS A 93 3.65 17.11 -11.28
CA LYS A 93 5.11 17.31 -11.35
C LYS A 93 5.86 16.12 -10.77
N ARG A 94 6.93 15.70 -11.46
CA ARG A 94 7.84 14.63 -11.02
C ARG A 94 9.29 15.08 -11.20
N ILE A 95 10.13 14.86 -10.20
CA ILE A 95 11.58 15.09 -10.29
C ILE A 95 12.33 13.88 -9.73
N ARG A 96 13.54 13.65 -10.24
CA ARG A 96 14.47 12.69 -9.65
C ARG A 96 15.06 13.24 -8.35
N ILE A 97 15.27 12.36 -7.37
CA ILE A 97 15.98 12.64 -6.12
C ILE A 97 17.19 11.71 -5.97
N PRO A 98 18.06 11.91 -4.96
CA PRO A 98 19.26 11.10 -4.80
C PRO A 98 19.00 9.60 -4.58
N ASP A 99 20.04 8.80 -4.83
CA ASP A 99 20.08 7.34 -4.68
C ASP A 99 19.03 6.54 -5.51
N LYS A 100 19.01 5.22 -5.32
CA LYS A 100 18.38 4.28 -6.28
C LYS A 100 16.97 3.82 -5.93
N SER A 101 16.68 3.54 -4.66
CA SER A 101 15.39 2.94 -4.28
C SER A 101 15.04 3.23 -2.82
N ASP A 102 13.80 2.92 -2.45
CA ASP A 102 13.24 2.94 -1.09
C ASP A 102 13.44 4.26 -0.32
N ALA A 103 13.19 5.40 -0.99
CA ALA A 103 13.13 6.69 -0.31
C ALA A 103 11.90 6.77 0.62
N VAL A 104 12.13 7.00 1.92
CA VAL A 104 11.08 7.08 2.94
C VAL A 104 11.17 8.40 3.70
N ALA A 105 10.07 9.15 3.79
CA ALA A 105 10.03 10.39 4.56
C ALA A 105 9.84 10.12 6.06
N THR A 106 10.45 10.97 6.90
CA THR A 106 10.11 11.03 8.33
C THR A 106 8.66 11.48 8.52
N PRO A 107 7.96 11.06 9.59
CA PRO A 107 6.55 11.44 9.79
C PRO A 107 6.30 12.95 9.88
N ASP A 108 7.27 13.72 10.33
CA ASP A 108 7.21 15.19 10.38
C ASP A 108 7.58 15.86 9.05
N GLY A 109 7.92 15.09 8.02
CA GLY A 109 8.28 15.62 6.69
C GLY A 109 9.57 16.41 6.65
N ARG A 110 10.46 16.28 7.65
CA ARG A 110 11.73 17.00 7.70
C ARG A 110 12.81 16.37 6.83
N TYR A 111 12.84 15.04 6.79
CA TYR A 111 13.87 14.31 6.06
C TYR A 111 13.27 13.24 5.16
N VAL A 112 13.97 12.95 4.07
CA VAL A 112 13.79 11.73 3.27
C VAL A 112 15.03 10.87 3.47
N THR A 113 14.84 9.61 3.85
CA THR A 113 15.92 8.67 4.11
C THR A 113 16.03 7.66 2.98
N VAL A 114 17.23 7.09 2.80
CA VAL A 114 17.47 5.98 1.86
C VAL A 114 18.33 4.92 2.56
N PRO A 115 17.98 3.61 2.47
CA PRO A 115 18.72 2.57 3.15
C PRO A 115 20.00 2.21 2.38
N SER A 116 20.99 1.69 3.09
CA SER A 116 22.37 1.55 2.62
C SER A 116 22.57 0.68 1.39
N SER A 117 21.72 -0.33 1.14
CA SER A 117 21.81 -1.14 -0.08
C SER A 117 21.64 -0.33 -1.37
N TYR A 118 21.00 0.85 -1.29
CA TYR A 118 20.71 1.68 -2.47
C TYR A 118 21.58 2.93 -2.59
N THR A 119 22.53 3.13 -1.67
CA THR A 119 23.44 4.27 -1.68
C THR A 119 24.80 3.85 -2.24
N ALA A 120 25.51 4.79 -2.88
CA ALA A 120 26.77 4.48 -3.58
C ALA A 120 27.89 3.97 -2.65
N ASN A 121 27.76 4.24 -1.36
CA ASN A 121 28.79 4.15 -0.35
C ASN A 121 28.36 3.27 0.85
N PHE A 122 27.22 2.58 0.73
CA PHE A 122 26.63 1.73 1.77
C PHE A 122 26.36 2.46 3.10
N SER A 123 26.00 3.75 3.04
CA SER A 123 25.48 4.50 4.21
C SER A 123 23.97 4.64 4.17
N ILE A 124 23.35 4.72 5.34
CA ILE A 124 21.97 5.21 5.45
C ILE A 124 22.03 6.73 5.31
N ASN A 125 21.35 7.27 4.31
CA ASN A 125 21.40 8.69 3.98
C ASN A 125 20.14 9.39 4.45
N PHE A 126 20.30 10.61 4.98
CA PHE A 126 19.21 11.53 5.29
C PHE A 126 19.36 12.77 4.42
N TYR A 127 18.29 13.14 3.71
CA TYR A 127 18.20 14.32 2.86
C TYR A 127 17.20 15.31 3.45
N ASP A 128 17.49 16.61 3.36
CA ASP A 128 16.54 17.65 3.76
C ASP A 128 15.33 17.66 2.83
N ALA A 129 14.17 17.29 3.34
CA ALA A 129 12.96 17.15 2.53
C ALA A 129 12.49 18.49 1.96
N SER A 130 12.69 19.60 2.69
CA SER A 130 12.29 20.93 2.24
C SER A 130 13.04 21.37 0.98
N THR A 131 14.32 21.00 0.88
CA THR A 131 15.16 21.22 -0.30
C THR A 131 14.66 20.39 -1.47
N LEU A 132 14.36 19.11 -1.26
CA LEU A 132 13.83 18.24 -2.31
C LEU A 132 12.46 18.72 -2.83
N VAL A 133 11.54 19.11 -1.92
CA VAL A 133 10.21 19.64 -2.29
C VAL A 133 10.34 20.99 -3.02
N SER A 134 11.26 21.87 -2.60
CA SER A 134 11.53 23.13 -3.31
C SER A 134 12.04 22.89 -4.75
N ARG A 135 12.89 21.88 -4.96
CA ARG A 135 13.32 21.46 -6.30
C ARG A 135 12.16 20.92 -7.14
N LEU A 136 11.27 20.13 -6.53
CA LEU A 136 10.05 19.61 -7.17
C LEU A 136 9.13 20.76 -7.61
N ASP A 137 8.91 21.74 -6.75
CA ASP A 137 8.11 22.94 -7.06
C ASP A 137 8.67 23.69 -8.28
N ALA A 138 10.00 23.81 -8.34
CA ALA A 138 10.73 24.42 -9.45
C ALA A 138 10.85 23.53 -10.70
N GLY A 139 10.41 22.26 -10.65
CA GLY A 139 10.59 21.30 -11.74
C GLY A 139 12.05 20.97 -12.04
N ARG A 140 12.94 21.11 -11.06
CA ARG A 140 14.38 20.89 -11.18
C ARG A 140 14.76 19.54 -10.58
N ASP A 141 15.62 18.80 -11.27
CA ASP A 141 16.23 17.58 -10.73
C ASP A 141 16.94 17.87 -9.39
N ALA A 142 16.86 16.92 -8.46
CA ALA A 142 17.44 17.00 -7.12
C ALA A 142 18.42 15.86 -6.81
N ALA A 143 18.82 15.06 -7.81
CA ALA A 143 19.81 14.00 -7.64
C ALA A 143 21.19 14.50 -7.17
N ASP A 144 21.46 15.80 -7.33
CA ASP A 144 22.66 16.48 -6.87
C ASP A 144 22.62 16.94 -5.40
N VAL A 145 21.48 16.77 -4.71
CA VAL A 145 21.33 17.21 -3.32
C VAL A 145 22.14 16.31 -2.39
N PRO A 146 23.10 16.84 -1.61
CA PRO A 146 23.89 16.04 -0.67
C PRO A 146 23.05 15.62 0.53
N ALA A 147 23.42 14.49 1.14
CA ALA A 147 22.86 14.08 2.41
C ALA A 147 23.25 15.08 3.51
N VAL A 148 22.31 15.43 4.39
CA VAL A 148 22.59 16.22 5.60
C VAL A 148 23.22 15.38 6.71
N TYR A 149 23.07 14.05 6.62
CA TYR A 149 23.71 13.08 7.50
C TYR A 149 23.83 11.71 6.80
N GLU A 150 24.96 11.04 7.02
CA GLU A 150 25.24 9.68 6.56
C GLU A 150 25.59 8.79 7.76
N HIS A 151 24.91 7.66 7.93
CA HIS A 151 25.28 6.66 8.93
C HIS A 151 25.94 5.45 8.28
N ARG A 152 27.18 5.17 8.69
CA ARG A 152 27.96 4.01 8.25
C ARG A 152 28.24 3.13 9.44
N HIS A 153 27.69 1.92 9.40
CA HIS A 153 27.92 0.94 10.45
C HIS A 153 27.84 -0.48 9.85
N PRO A 154 28.74 -1.42 10.21
CA PRO A 154 28.75 -2.77 9.67
C PRO A 154 27.38 -3.47 9.76
N ASP A 155 26.71 -3.33 10.90
CA ASP A 155 25.40 -3.91 11.18
C ASP A 155 24.20 -3.32 10.42
N VAL A 156 24.40 -2.28 9.62
CA VAL A 156 23.36 -1.74 8.74
C VAL A 156 23.95 -1.39 7.37
N ARG A 157 24.97 -2.13 6.93
CA ARG A 157 25.69 -1.88 5.67
C ARG A 157 24.89 -2.25 4.42
N GLU A 158 24.06 -3.28 4.49
CA GLU A 158 23.32 -3.81 3.33
C GLU A 158 21.83 -3.98 3.66
N VAL A 159 21.28 -3.01 4.40
CA VAL A 159 19.83 -2.96 4.63
C VAL A 159 19.16 -2.47 3.36
N TYR A 160 18.15 -3.19 2.89
CA TYR A 160 17.43 -2.91 1.63
C TYR A 160 15.99 -2.43 1.85
N TYR A 161 15.60 -2.31 3.11
CA TYR A 161 14.27 -1.94 3.55
C TYR A 161 14.34 -1.03 4.77
N GLN A 162 13.45 -0.03 4.84
CA GLN A 162 13.33 0.82 6.01
C GLN A 162 11.89 1.29 6.34
N SER A 163 11.68 1.68 7.59
CA SER A 163 10.55 2.53 8.01
C SER A 163 10.97 3.40 9.19
N VAL A 164 10.25 4.50 9.45
CA VAL A 164 10.65 5.50 10.46
C VAL A 164 9.47 6.02 11.27
N GLY A 165 9.69 6.16 12.58
CA GLY A 165 8.77 6.77 13.54
C GLY A 165 9.48 7.81 14.43
N ILE A 166 8.71 8.68 15.08
CA ILE A 166 9.22 9.72 16.01
C ILE A 166 8.94 9.28 17.45
N VAL A 167 9.98 8.91 18.18
CA VAL A 167 9.89 8.43 19.57
C VAL A 167 9.72 9.58 20.55
N SER A 168 10.42 10.68 20.30
CA SER A 168 10.29 11.89 21.11
C SER A 168 10.67 13.14 20.33
N HIS A 169 10.10 14.27 20.74
CA HIS A 169 10.44 15.59 20.25
C HIS A 169 10.38 16.58 21.41
N THR A 170 11.40 17.42 21.55
CA THR A 170 11.44 18.53 22.52
C THR A 170 11.93 19.80 21.84
N GLY A 171 11.34 20.94 22.21
CA GLY A 171 11.67 22.24 21.63
C GLY A 171 10.86 22.56 20.36
N THR A 172 11.51 23.24 19.42
CA THR A 172 10.93 23.61 18.12
C THR A 172 11.67 22.92 16.99
N LEU A 173 11.12 22.97 15.77
CA LEU A 173 11.79 22.43 14.58
C LEU A 173 13.16 23.05 14.28
N ARG A 174 13.38 24.30 14.70
CA ARG A 174 14.63 25.05 14.45
C ARG A 174 15.60 25.06 15.64
N ASP A 175 15.11 24.65 16.81
CA ASP A 175 15.87 24.62 18.05
C ASP A 175 15.25 23.58 18.99
N GLY A 176 15.76 22.36 18.95
CA GLY A 176 15.13 21.22 19.58
C GLY A 176 15.82 19.89 19.31
N THR A 177 15.34 18.85 20.00
CA THR A 177 15.82 17.48 19.87
C THR A 177 14.69 16.60 19.35
N THR A 178 14.96 15.80 18.33
CA THR A 178 14.02 14.79 17.82
C THR A 178 14.71 13.44 17.78
N VAL A 179 14.04 12.41 18.31
CA VAL A 179 14.54 11.03 18.23
C VAL A 179 13.71 10.27 17.20
N TYR A 180 14.35 9.94 16.09
CA TYR A 180 13.76 9.08 15.06
C TYR A 180 14.17 7.64 15.31
N ARG A 181 13.19 6.73 15.43
CA ARG A 181 13.45 5.30 15.38
C ARG A 181 13.29 4.84 13.96
N MET A 182 14.39 4.40 13.36
CA MET A 182 14.35 3.71 12.08
C MET A 182 14.45 2.22 12.29
N MET A 183 13.60 1.49 11.59
CA MET A 183 13.65 0.05 11.52
C MET A 183 14.16 -0.37 10.15
N PHE A 184 14.98 -1.41 10.12
CA PHE A 184 15.62 -1.93 8.92
C PHE A 184 15.39 -3.44 8.77
N SER A 185 15.34 -3.87 7.52
CA SER A 185 15.36 -5.28 7.10
C SER A 185 16.48 -5.48 6.09
N GLY A 186 17.06 -6.68 6.10
CA GLY A 186 18.22 -7.08 5.31
C GLY A 186 19.55 -6.84 6.00
N THR A 187 20.38 -7.89 6.10
CA THR A 187 21.85 -7.81 6.22
C THR A 187 22.44 -9.11 5.70
N ILE A 188 23.37 -9.07 4.73
CA ILE A 188 23.82 -10.30 4.08
C ILE A 188 24.78 -11.10 4.98
N GLN A 189 25.55 -10.47 5.90
CA GLN A 189 26.39 -11.23 6.85
C GLN A 189 26.76 -10.49 8.17
N PRO A 190 26.86 -11.23 9.30
CA PRO A 190 26.25 -12.55 9.49
C PRO A 190 24.71 -12.42 9.50
N ASP A 191 24.01 -13.50 9.16
CA ASP A 191 22.56 -13.63 9.32
C ASP A 191 22.20 -13.40 10.79
N MET A 192 21.91 -12.15 11.17
CA MET A 192 21.19 -11.91 12.41
C MET A 192 19.70 -12.09 12.11
N PRO A 193 19.01 -13.03 12.78
CA PRO A 193 17.59 -13.24 12.53
C PRO A 193 16.79 -12.01 12.95
N GLY A 194 15.88 -11.58 12.07
CA GLY A 194 14.88 -10.56 12.34
C GLY A 194 15.30 -9.13 12.00
N PHE A 195 14.44 -8.18 12.37
CA PHE A 195 14.58 -6.77 12.03
C PHE A 195 15.53 -6.04 12.98
N ARG A 196 16.09 -4.93 12.51
CA ARG A 196 16.97 -4.06 13.31
C ARG A 196 16.30 -2.71 13.56
N VAL A 197 16.62 -2.05 14.66
CA VAL A 197 16.30 -0.64 14.89
C VAL A 197 17.53 0.17 15.28
N VAL A 198 17.54 1.43 14.86
CA VAL A 198 18.49 2.45 15.30
C VAL A 198 17.69 3.69 15.70
N ASP A 199 17.96 4.21 16.89
CA ASP A 199 17.41 5.47 17.34
C ASP A 199 18.41 6.59 17.03
N TYR A 200 18.01 7.53 16.16
CA TYR A 200 18.83 8.68 15.79
C TYR A 200 18.36 9.92 16.53
N THR A 201 19.25 10.49 17.35
CA THR A 201 18.98 11.74 18.06
C THR A 201 19.47 12.91 17.23
N PHE A 202 18.55 13.67 16.66
CA PHE A 202 18.79 14.89 15.91
C PHE A 202 18.66 16.09 16.84
N VAL A 203 19.76 16.80 17.07
CA VAL A 203 19.79 18.04 17.86
C VAL A 203 20.03 19.20 16.91
N THR A 204 19.04 20.10 16.80
CA THR A 204 19.19 21.35 16.06
C THR A 204 19.35 22.47 17.08
N LYS A 205 20.44 23.25 17.00
CA LYS A 205 20.67 24.41 17.88
C LYS A 205 21.31 25.55 17.09
N GLY A 206 20.65 26.70 17.05
CA GLY A 206 21.15 27.87 16.30
C GLY A 206 21.38 27.58 14.81
N GLY A 207 20.61 26.67 14.21
CA GLY A 207 20.75 26.24 12.81
C GLY A 207 21.81 25.15 12.57
N ALA A 208 22.64 24.80 13.55
CA ALA A 208 23.54 23.66 13.46
C ALA A 208 22.80 22.36 13.77
N LEU A 209 23.03 21.32 12.96
CA LEU A 209 22.49 19.97 13.17
C LEU A 209 23.60 19.03 13.64
N THR A 210 23.35 18.35 14.75
CA THR A 210 24.15 17.21 15.23
C THR A 210 23.26 15.98 15.27
N VAL A 211 23.76 14.85 14.76
CA VAL A 211 23.04 13.57 14.76
C VAL A 211 23.88 12.52 15.48
N THR A 212 23.27 11.85 16.45
CA THR A 212 23.89 10.74 17.18
C THR A 212 23.04 9.47 17.04
N PRO A 213 23.53 8.42 16.37
CA PRO A 213 22.83 7.14 16.31
C PRO A 213 23.08 6.32 17.58
N SER A 214 22.09 5.53 18.01
CA SER A 214 22.34 4.39 18.89
C SER A 214 23.14 3.31 18.16
N VAL A 215 23.67 2.33 18.90
CA VAL A 215 24.07 1.07 18.27
C VAL A 215 22.82 0.41 17.65
N PRO A 216 22.95 -0.31 16.52
CA PRO A 216 21.87 -1.13 16.00
C PRO A 216 21.42 -2.18 17.01
N MET A 217 20.11 -2.34 17.15
CA MET A 217 19.48 -3.27 18.08
C MET A 217 18.57 -4.24 17.33
N GLN A 218 18.45 -5.48 17.80
CA GLN A 218 17.42 -6.40 17.34
C GLN A 218 16.03 -5.91 17.75
N LEU A 219 15.13 -5.80 16.78
CA LEU A 219 13.74 -5.40 16.99
C LEU A 219 12.87 -6.64 17.22
N CYS A 220 12.17 -6.66 18.36
CA CYS A 220 11.23 -7.71 18.76
C CYS A 220 11.77 -9.13 18.52
N PRO A 221 12.68 -9.63 19.37
CA PRO A 221 13.37 -10.92 19.17
C PRO A 221 12.47 -12.14 18.95
N GLN A 222 11.18 -12.05 19.32
CA GLN A 222 10.18 -13.06 19.00
C GLN A 222 9.89 -13.19 17.49
N ILE A 223 10.18 -12.17 16.69
CA ILE A 223 10.03 -12.16 15.23
C ILE A 223 11.33 -12.70 14.63
N THR A 224 11.38 -14.00 14.41
CA THR A 224 12.63 -14.70 14.05
C THR A 224 12.98 -14.67 12.56
N ARG A 225 12.01 -14.33 11.70
CA ARG A 225 12.20 -14.29 10.25
C ARG A 225 12.17 -12.85 9.74
N ASP A 226 13.19 -12.49 8.97
CA ASP A 226 13.29 -11.22 8.23
C ASP A 226 12.47 -11.30 6.92
N LEU A 227 11.31 -11.97 6.96
CA LEU A 227 10.50 -12.23 5.78
C LEU A 227 9.17 -11.49 5.92
N ALA A 228 9.01 -10.49 5.06
CA ALA A 228 7.79 -9.77 4.74
C ALA A 228 7.42 -8.57 5.62
N THR A 229 8.04 -7.45 5.24
CA THR A 229 7.41 -6.12 5.21
C THR A 229 6.94 -5.52 6.53
N PRO A 230 7.77 -5.58 7.58
CA PRO A 230 7.42 -4.93 8.82
C PRO A 230 7.25 -3.42 8.61
N PHE A 231 6.41 -2.75 9.38
CA PHE A 231 6.36 -1.29 9.36
C PHE A 231 6.27 -0.76 10.78
N ILE A 232 7.03 0.30 11.08
CA ILE A 232 6.92 0.97 12.36
C ILE A 232 5.83 2.05 12.30
N SER A 233 5.07 2.21 13.38
CA SER A 233 4.08 3.28 13.52
C SER A 233 4.75 4.65 13.51
N LYS A 234 3.99 5.70 13.18
CA LYS A 234 4.52 7.07 13.07
C LYS A 234 5.12 7.60 14.38
N ASP A 235 4.71 7.05 15.53
CA ASP A 235 5.24 7.34 16.87
C ASP A 235 6.37 6.39 17.32
N GLY A 236 6.80 5.46 16.46
CA GLY A 236 7.90 4.53 16.76
C GLY A 236 7.57 3.45 17.81
N ARG A 237 6.32 3.36 18.27
CA ARG A 237 5.90 2.50 19.39
C ARG A 237 5.44 1.11 18.96
N TYR A 238 4.87 0.97 17.78
CA TYR A 238 4.29 -0.28 17.29
C TYR A 238 4.98 -0.73 16.02
N VAL A 239 5.05 -2.05 15.83
CA VAL A 239 5.58 -2.70 14.64
C VAL A 239 4.49 -3.62 14.15
N VAL A 240 4.03 -3.40 12.92
CA VAL A 240 3.24 -4.40 12.21
C VAL A 240 4.20 -5.32 11.47
N ALA A 241 3.99 -6.62 11.53
CA ALA A 241 4.81 -7.59 10.78
C ALA A 241 3.96 -8.79 10.39
N HIS A 242 4.34 -9.43 9.28
CA HIS A 242 3.94 -10.79 9.02
C HIS A 242 4.76 -11.72 9.91
N ASP A 243 4.07 -12.52 10.73
CA ASP A 243 4.71 -13.44 11.66
C ASP A 243 4.38 -14.88 11.30
N ASP A 244 5.41 -15.63 10.92
CA ASP A 244 5.43 -17.07 10.67
C ASP A 244 6.41 -17.80 11.62
N SER A 245 6.79 -17.16 12.73
CA SER A 245 7.77 -17.68 13.69
C SER A 245 7.31 -18.94 14.44
N LYS A 246 6.00 -19.15 14.57
CA LYS A 246 5.41 -20.29 15.29
C LYS A 246 5.23 -21.50 14.35
N ALA A 247 6.12 -22.48 14.49
CA ALA A 247 6.04 -23.73 13.72
C ALA A 247 4.65 -24.41 13.89
N GLY A 248 4.05 -24.82 12.77
CA GLY A 248 2.74 -25.47 12.75
C GLY A 248 1.54 -24.52 12.84
N GLN A 249 1.75 -23.21 12.96
CA GLN A 249 0.69 -22.21 12.84
C GLN A 249 0.75 -21.52 11.47
N PRO A 250 -0.40 -21.24 10.83
CA PRO A 250 -0.43 -20.39 9.66
C PRO A 250 0.14 -19.02 10.01
N ALA A 251 0.88 -18.43 9.08
CA ALA A 251 1.40 -17.09 9.26
C ALA A 251 0.27 -16.06 9.34
N SER A 252 0.45 -15.02 10.16
CA SER A 252 -0.54 -13.94 10.30
C SER A 252 0.11 -12.56 10.35
N LEU A 253 -0.66 -11.55 9.94
CA LEU A 253 -0.32 -10.16 10.22
C LEU A 253 -0.52 -9.92 11.73
N LYS A 254 0.48 -9.31 12.37
CA LYS A 254 0.45 -9.00 13.80
C LYS A 254 0.98 -7.61 14.08
N ILE A 255 0.57 -7.07 15.23
CA ILE A 255 1.12 -5.83 15.78
C ILE A 255 1.82 -6.12 17.10
N PHE A 256 3.07 -5.70 17.21
CA PHE A 256 3.89 -5.75 18.40
C PHE A 256 4.12 -4.34 18.95
N GLU A 257 4.04 -4.16 20.26
CA GLU A 257 4.45 -2.93 20.94
C GLU A 257 5.90 -3.04 21.39
N VAL A 258 6.72 -2.04 21.08
CA VAL A 258 8.07 -1.89 21.63
C VAL A 258 7.96 -1.29 23.03
N LEU A 259 8.18 -2.12 24.04
CA LEU A 259 8.08 -1.74 25.46
C LEU A 259 9.33 -0.99 25.95
N SER A 260 10.50 -1.41 25.48
CA SER A 260 11.78 -0.81 25.83
C SER A 260 12.86 -1.10 24.79
N THR A 261 13.88 -0.26 24.77
CA THR A 261 15.14 -0.46 24.03
C THR A 261 16.28 -0.68 25.00
N ASP A 262 17.17 -1.61 24.69
CA ASP A 262 18.42 -1.83 25.41
C ASP A 262 19.60 -1.78 24.42
N PRO A 263 20.19 -0.59 24.19
CA PRO A 263 21.36 -0.46 23.34
C PRO A 263 22.56 -1.27 23.84
N ALA A 264 22.74 -1.43 25.16
CA ALA A 264 23.87 -2.19 25.69
C ALA A 264 23.71 -3.69 25.40
N GLY A 265 22.50 -4.22 25.52
CA GLY A 265 22.13 -5.57 25.11
C GLY A 265 21.84 -5.74 23.61
N GLN A 266 21.95 -4.66 22.81
CA GLN A 266 21.64 -4.63 21.38
C GLN A 266 20.28 -5.23 21.03
N THR A 267 19.25 -4.96 21.84
CA THR A 267 17.94 -5.60 21.68
C THR A 267 16.80 -4.69 22.13
N THR A 268 15.58 -5.17 21.92
CA THR A 268 14.35 -4.53 22.37
C THR A 268 13.47 -5.54 23.08
N THR A 269 12.60 -5.04 23.96
CA THR A 269 11.54 -5.85 24.56
C THR A 269 10.23 -5.51 23.88
N CYS A 270 9.51 -6.51 23.37
CA CYS A 270 8.23 -6.30 22.70
C CYS A 270 7.11 -7.18 23.25
N ALA A 271 5.86 -6.71 23.13
CA ALA A 271 4.65 -7.48 23.41
C ALA A 271 3.76 -7.58 22.18
N GLU A 272 3.27 -8.78 21.86
CA GLU A 272 2.20 -8.97 20.87
C GLU A 272 0.92 -8.29 21.39
N ARG A 273 0.29 -7.44 20.56
CA ARG A 273 -0.93 -6.70 20.90
C ARG A 273 -2.13 -7.09 20.07
N VAL A 274 -1.92 -7.39 18.80
CA VAL A 274 -2.98 -7.76 17.87
C VAL A 274 -2.46 -8.89 17.00
N ASP A 275 -3.25 -9.95 16.87
CA ASP A 275 -3.10 -10.99 15.85
C ASP A 275 -4.35 -10.95 14.97
N PHE A 276 -4.17 -10.65 13.68
CA PHE A 276 -5.28 -10.56 12.75
C PHE A 276 -5.82 -11.93 12.32
N GLY A 277 -5.07 -13.02 12.55
CA GLY A 277 -5.48 -14.38 12.22
C GLY A 277 -5.50 -14.70 10.72
N PHE A 278 -4.95 -13.81 9.89
CA PHE A 278 -4.79 -13.98 8.45
C PHE A 278 -3.46 -13.38 7.97
N ALA A 279 -2.96 -13.87 6.85
CA ALA A 279 -1.79 -13.32 6.20
C ALA A 279 -2.15 -12.06 5.39
N ALA A 280 -1.35 -11.01 5.51
CA ALA A 280 -1.42 -9.80 4.69
C ALA A 280 -0.02 -9.23 4.46
N GLY A 281 0.20 -8.58 3.32
CA GLY A 281 1.47 -7.99 2.95
C GLY A 281 1.69 -6.61 3.58
N LYS A 282 2.53 -5.78 2.94
CA LYS A 282 2.90 -4.42 3.39
C LYS A 282 1.72 -3.67 4.00
N ALA A 283 1.97 -3.15 5.19
CA ALA A 283 1.05 -2.36 5.96
C ALA A 283 1.62 -0.96 6.29
N ASP A 284 0.75 -0.04 6.66
CA ASP A 284 1.10 1.29 7.16
C ASP A 284 0.09 1.75 8.22
N PHE A 285 0.60 2.36 9.28
CA PHE A 285 -0.21 2.98 10.33
C PHE A 285 -0.66 4.38 9.89
N SER A 286 -1.89 4.75 10.24
CA SER A 286 -2.33 6.14 10.11
C SER A 286 -1.50 7.06 11.01
N PHE A 287 -1.45 8.35 10.67
CA PHE A 287 -0.67 9.33 11.42
C PHE A 287 -1.12 9.50 12.88
N ASP A 288 -2.40 9.29 13.15
CA ASP A 288 -2.96 9.29 14.51
C ASP A 288 -2.91 7.90 15.18
N GLY A 289 -2.40 6.88 14.49
CA GLY A 289 -2.31 5.51 14.97
C GLY A 289 -3.66 4.83 15.19
N ARG A 290 -4.77 5.36 14.67
CA ARG A 290 -6.12 4.80 14.84
C ARG A 290 -6.51 3.79 13.77
N ALA A 291 -5.75 3.68 12.69
CA ALA A 291 -6.03 2.75 11.61
C ALA A 291 -4.74 2.11 11.10
N LEU A 292 -4.92 0.95 10.48
CA LEU A 292 -3.89 0.24 9.73
C LEU A 292 -4.41 -0.03 8.32
N ALA A 293 -3.64 0.37 7.31
CA ALA A 293 -3.88 -0.01 5.93
C ALA A 293 -2.91 -1.13 5.57
N PHE A 294 -3.38 -2.15 4.84
CA PHE A 294 -2.53 -3.24 4.35
C PHE A 294 -3.07 -3.75 3.03
N HIS A 295 -2.25 -4.49 2.29
CA HIS A 295 -2.77 -5.25 1.16
C HIS A 295 -2.88 -6.73 1.50
N ILE A 296 -3.95 -7.34 1.02
CA ILE A 296 -4.12 -8.78 0.99
C ILE A 296 -3.68 -9.29 -0.38
N SER A 297 -3.23 -10.53 -0.42
CA SER A 297 -2.88 -11.21 -1.67
C SER A 297 -3.64 -12.53 -1.75
N LYS A 298 -4.13 -12.87 -2.94
CA LYS A 298 -4.69 -14.18 -3.24
C LYS A 298 -3.70 -14.97 -4.08
N PHE A 299 -3.64 -16.27 -3.85
CA PHE A 299 -2.84 -17.27 -4.57
C PHE A 299 -1.33 -17.22 -4.36
N ASP A 300 -0.76 -16.02 -4.18
CA ASP A 300 0.64 -15.84 -3.79
C ASP A 300 0.77 -14.73 -2.74
N TYR A 301 1.26 -15.11 -1.56
CA TYR A 301 1.27 -14.25 -0.37
C TYR A 301 2.38 -13.20 -0.45
N LEU A 302 3.54 -13.64 -0.90
CA LEU A 302 4.69 -12.79 -1.19
C LEU A 302 4.61 -12.57 -2.69
N THR A 303 4.25 -11.40 -3.17
CA THR A 303 4.64 -11.03 -4.53
C THR A 303 6.09 -10.56 -4.42
N PRO A 304 7.11 -11.45 -4.56
CA PRO A 304 8.49 -11.01 -4.59
C PRO A 304 8.60 -10.05 -5.76
N PHE A 305 9.01 -8.82 -5.48
CA PHE A 305 9.37 -7.82 -6.46
C PHE A 305 8.37 -7.67 -7.63
N VAL A 306 7.45 -6.72 -7.53
CA VAL A 306 6.53 -6.36 -8.63
C VAL A 306 7.29 -5.56 -9.71
N ASP A 307 8.42 -6.08 -10.17
CA ASP A 307 9.07 -5.58 -11.39
C ASP A 307 8.22 -6.07 -12.58
N GLY A 308 7.66 -5.11 -13.33
CA GLY A 308 6.79 -5.39 -14.46
C GLY A 308 5.36 -5.84 -14.14
N GLY A 309 4.92 -5.82 -12.88
CA GLY A 309 3.52 -6.10 -12.50
C GLY A 309 3.31 -7.43 -11.78
N LEU A 310 2.06 -7.76 -11.45
CA LEU A 310 1.70 -9.02 -10.78
C LEU A 310 1.63 -10.17 -11.78
N LYS A 311 2.08 -11.36 -11.37
CA LYS A 311 1.94 -12.59 -12.15
C LYS A 311 0.57 -13.21 -11.89
N ALA A 312 -0.09 -13.72 -12.93
CA ALA A 312 -1.28 -14.53 -12.75
C ALA A 312 -0.91 -15.84 -12.02
N PRO A 313 -1.78 -16.41 -11.17
CA PRO A 313 -3.15 -15.96 -10.89
C PRO A 313 -3.24 -14.87 -9.80
N ALA A 314 -2.14 -14.33 -9.29
CA ALA A 314 -2.15 -13.46 -8.11
C ALA A 314 -3.04 -12.22 -8.27
N LEU A 315 -3.73 -11.87 -7.19
CA LEU A 315 -4.57 -10.68 -7.05
C LEU A 315 -4.22 -10.00 -5.74
N THR A 316 -4.18 -8.67 -5.72
CA THR A 316 -3.97 -7.92 -4.48
C THR A 316 -5.02 -6.84 -4.28
N ASP A 317 -5.37 -6.60 -3.03
CA ASP A 317 -6.33 -5.56 -2.68
C ASP A 317 -5.97 -4.82 -1.40
N VAL A 318 -6.34 -3.56 -1.32
CA VAL A 318 -6.12 -2.71 -0.17
C VAL A 318 -7.27 -2.82 0.82
N VAL A 319 -6.93 -2.96 2.09
CA VAL A 319 -7.85 -3.01 3.22
C VAL A 319 -7.42 -1.97 4.25
N VAL A 320 -8.38 -1.38 4.94
CA VAL A 320 -8.14 -0.58 6.14
C VAL A 320 -8.92 -1.18 7.31
N VAL A 321 -8.28 -1.25 8.47
CA VAL A 321 -8.89 -1.68 9.72
C VAL A 321 -8.71 -0.61 10.79
N ASP A 322 -9.75 -0.42 11.60
CA ASP A 322 -9.69 0.44 12.77
C ASP A 322 -8.96 -0.27 13.90
N LEU A 323 -8.09 0.45 14.60
CA LEU A 323 -7.31 -0.07 15.70
C LEU A 323 -7.93 0.34 17.03
N GLU A 324 -8.23 -0.64 17.88
CA GLU A 324 -8.86 -0.41 19.18
C GLU A 324 -7.80 -0.11 20.23
N ARG A 325 -8.08 0.90 21.06
CA ARG A 325 -7.17 1.36 22.11
C ARG A 325 -7.86 1.37 23.47
N ASP A 326 -7.10 1.04 24.51
CA ASP A 326 -7.54 1.23 25.90
C ASP A 326 -7.42 2.71 26.34
N SER A 327 -7.84 3.00 27.57
CA SER A 327 -7.78 4.35 28.15
C SER A 327 -6.35 4.89 28.34
N ALA A 328 -5.34 4.01 28.34
CA ALA A 328 -3.92 4.40 28.34
C ALA A 328 -3.37 4.58 26.92
N GLY A 329 -4.22 4.49 25.90
CA GLY A 329 -3.87 4.61 24.50
C GLY A 329 -3.12 3.39 23.96
N ARG A 330 -3.09 2.24 24.64
CA ARG A 330 -2.45 1.02 24.14
C ARG A 330 -3.36 0.29 23.17
N LEU A 331 -2.79 -0.25 22.09
CA LEU A 331 -3.51 -1.16 21.20
C LEU A 331 -3.97 -2.42 21.95
N VAL A 332 -5.25 -2.75 21.84
CA VAL A 332 -5.86 -3.94 22.47
C VAL A 332 -6.61 -4.83 21.48
N GLY A 333 -6.82 -4.38 20.25
CA GLY A 333 -7.59 -5.14 19.26
C GLY A 333 -7.67 -4.46 17.90
N ALA A 334 -8.41 -5.11 17.01
CA ALA A 334 -8.75 -4.63 15.67
C ALA A 334 -10.28 -4.58 15.54
N GLY A 335 -10.79 -3.38 15.31
CA GLY A 335 -12.21 -3.09 15.19
C GLY A 335 -12.71 -3.30 13.76
N LYS A 336 -13.59 -2.41 13.30
CA LYS A 336 -14.21 -2.51 11.97
C LYS A 336 -13.17 -2.43 10.85
N LEU A 337 -13.46 -3.09 9.74
CA LEU A 337 -12.61 -3.11 8.55
C LEU A 337 -13.37 -2.67 7.29
N SER A 338 -12.62 -2.31 6.26
CA SER A 338 -13.13 -1.86 4.97
C SER A 338 -12.18 -2.33 3.88
N ARG A 339 -12.70 -3.04 2.88
CA ARG A 339 -11.95 -3.38 1.67
C ARG A 339 -12.03 -2.20 0.69
N LEU A 340 -10.91 -1.48 0.52
CA LEU A 340 -10.84 -0.29 -0.33
C LEU A 340 -10.77 -0.63 -1.82
N THR A 341 -10.29 -1.81 -2.19
CA THR A 341 -10.21 -2.22 -3.60
C THR A 341 -10.76 -3.62 -3.81
N THR A 342 -11.22 -3.93 -5.03
CA THR A 342 -11.63 -5.29 -5.39
C THR A 342 -11.16 -5.63 -6.80
N SER A 343 -10.10 -6.43 -6.85
CA SER A 343 -9.51 -6.94 -8.09
C SER A 343 -10.22 -8.22 -8.52
N THR A 344 -10.61 -8.28 -9.80
CA THR A 344 -11.31 -9.42 -10.41
C THR A 344 -10.57 -10.01 -11.62
N THR A 345 -9.44 -9.43 -12.00
CA THR A 345 -8.63 -9.86 -13.15
C THR A 345 -7.28 -10.36 -12.68
N GLU A 346 -6.97 -11.63 -12.91
CA GLU A 346 -5.70 -12.25 -12.49
C GLU A 346 -4.48 -11.49 -13.03
N GLY A 347 -3.45 -11.31 -12.19
CA GLY A 347 -2.26 -10.52 -12.54
C GLY A 347 -2.47 -9.00 -12.49
N VAL A 348 -3.62 -8.52 -12.02
CA VAL A 348 -3.92 -7.10 -11.75
C VAL A 348 -4.23 -6.94 -10.26
N GLY A 349 -3.90 -5.79 -9.69
CA GLY A 349 -4.06 -5.58 -8.25
C GLY A 349 -3.70 -4.21 -7.74
N HIS A 350 -3.86 -4.09 -6.41
CA HIS A 350 -3.63 -2.88 -5.65
C HIS A 350 -2.80 -3.17 -4.40
N TYR A 351 -1.68 -2.47 -4.24
CA TYR A 351 -0.71 -2.83 -3.23
C TYR A 351 0.07 -1.63 -2.66
N PHE A 352 0.80 -1.92 -1.58
CA PHE A 352 1.63 -1.00 -0.81
C PHE A 352 0.91 0.26 -0.32
N PRO A 353 -0.25 0.11 0.35
CA PRO A 353 -0.98 1.27 0.84
C PRO A 353 -0.16 2.04 1.86
N ALA A 354 -0.38 3.35 1.92
CA ALA A 354 0.19 4.23 2.93
C ALA A 354 -0.70 5.44 3.19
N PHE A 355 -0.71 5.93 4.43
CA PHE A 355 -1.50 7.09 4.80
C PHE A 355 -0.79 8.39 4.46
N PHE A 356 -1.56 9.38 3.98
CA PHE A 356 -1.20 10.78 4.07
C PHE A 356 -1.52 11.34 5.48
N PRO A 357 -0.90 12.46 5.89
CA PRO A 357 -1.22 13.12 7.16
C PRO A 357 -2.69 13.52 7.33
N ASP A 358 -3.43 13.70 6.23
CA ASP A 358 -4.86 14.05 6.23
C ASP A 358 -5.80 12.83 6.41
N GLY A 359 -5.24 11.64 6.63
CA GLY A 359 -6.00 10.40 6.83
C GLY A 359 -6.39 9.67 5.53
N LYS A 360 -6.10 10.25 4.36
CA LYS A 360 -6.32 9.57 3.08
C LYS A 360 -5.30 8.47 2.84
N VAL A 361 -5.69 7.48 2.03
CA VAL A 361 -4.84 6.34 1.69
C VAL A 361 -4.37 6.47 0.24
N PHE A 362 -3.06 6.41 0.07
CA PHE A 362 -2.41 6.20 -1.21
C PHE A 362 -2.20 4.70 -1.45
N TYR A 363 -2.24 4.24 -2.70
CA TYR A 363 -1.78 2.91 -3.10
C TYR A 363 -1.33 2.88 -4.57
N ILE A 364 -0.61 1.82 -4.95
CA ILE A 364 -0.22 1.55 -6.34
C ILE A 364 -1.23 0.59 -6.95
N ALA A 365 -1.67 0.84 -8.18
CA ALA A 365 -2.46 -0.07 -8.99
C ALA A 365 -1.64 -0.54 -10.20
N ASN A 366 -1.48 -1.84 -10.42
CA ASN A 366 -0.95 -2.35 -11.68
C ASN A 366 -2.13 -2.73 -12.58
N LEU A 367 -2.13 -2.28 -13.83
CA LEU A 367 -3.26 -2.48 -14.75
C LEU A 367 -3.02 -3.56 -15.79
N VAL A 368 -1.80 -4.07 -15.86
CA VAL A 368 -1.36 -5.03 -16.87
C VAL A 368 -0.62 -6.17 -16.15
N PRO A 369 -0.99 -7.44 -16.41
CA PRO A 369 -0.27 -8.58 -15.88
C PRO A 369 1.17 -8.64 -16.35
N ASN A 370 2.05 -9.13 -15.47
CA ASN A 370 3.49 -9.22 -15.72
C ASN A 370 3.83 -10.08 -16.95
N GLU A 371 3.10 -11.17 -17.15
CA GLU A 371 3.42 -12.16 -18.18
C GLU A 371 2.92 -11.79 -19.58
N THR A 372 2.27 -10.64 -19.74
CA THR A 372 1.78 -10.17 -21.05
C THR A 372 2.80 -9.28 -21.74
N ASP A 373 2.86 -9.33 -23.07
CA ASP A 373 3.69 -8.42 -23.90
C ASP A 373 3.14 -6.98 -23.97
N ALA A 374 1.99 -6.71 -23.34
CA ALA A 374 1.42 -5.38 -23.31
C ALA A 374 2.32 -4.41 -22.50
N PRO A 375 2.42 -3.13 -22.91
CA PRO A 375 3.16 -2.13 -22.16
C PRO A 375 2.70 -2.08 -20.71
N LYS A 376 3.65 -2.13 -19.76
CA LYS A 376 3.34 -2.09 -18.33
C LYS A 376 2.77 -0.73 -17.96
N ARG A 377 1.78 -0.74 -17.08
CA ARG A 377 1.06 0.45 -16.66
C ARG A 377 0.73 0.37 -15.19
N PHE A 378 1.22 1.35 -14.45
CA PHE A 378 0.93 1.56 -13.05
C PHE A 378 0.23 2.90 -12.84
N GLU A 379 -0.63 2.94 -11.83
CA GLU A 379 -1.24 4.17 -11.35
C GLU A 379 -0.97 4.35 -9.86
N LEU A 380 -0.76 5.60 -9.47
CA LEU A 380 -0.67 6.08 -8.11
C LEU A 380 -2.03 6.68 -7.75
N ARG A 381 -2.78 6.01 -6.89
CA ARG A 381 -4.15 6.40 -6.55
C ARG A 381 -4.25 6.90 -5.12
N VAL A 382 -5.14 7.86 -4.89
CA VAL A 382 -5.47 8.37 -3.56
C VAL A 382 -6.97 8.27 -3.34
N VAL A 383 -7.35 7.79 -2.17
CA VAL A 383 -8.73 7.53 -1.78
C VAL A 383 -8.99 7.99 -0.35
N ASP A 384 -10.24 8.36 -0.04
CA ASP A 384 -10.68 8.65 1.32
C ASP A 384 -11.29 7.40 1.99
N PRO A 385 -10.57 6.75 2.93
CA PRO A 385 -11.10 5.57 3.61
C PRO A 385 -12.29 5.85 4.53
N ALA A 386 -12.59 7.12 4.85
CA ALA A 386 -13.77 7.50 5.63
C ALA A 386 -15.05 7.48 4.77
N ALA A 387 -14.92 7.58 3.44
CA ALA A 387 -16.04 7.46 2.50
C ALA A 387 -16.44 6.00 2.22
N THR A 388 -15.72 5.02 2.76
CA THR A 388 -16.01 3.59 2.57
C THR A 388 -16.82 3.02 3.72
N ARG A 389 -17.72 2.08 3.40
CA ARG A 389 -18.46 1.30 4.39
C ARG A 389 -17.49 0.52 5.29
N ARG A 390 -17.59 0.76 6.59
CA ARG A 390 -16.92 -0.02 7.64
C ARG A 390 -17.83 -1.15 8.06
N VAL A 391 -17.32 -2.38 7.98
CA VAL A 391 -18.04 -3.57 8.42
C VAL A 391 -17.38 -4.18 9.65
N THR A 392 -18.16 -4.91 10.42
CA THR A 392 -17.65 -5.75 11.50
C THR A 392 -16.54 -6.67 10.99
N ASN A 393 -15.48 -6.82 11.78
CA ASN A 393 -14.36 -7.68 11.45
C ASN A 393 -14.79 -9.15 11.37
N LEU A 394 -14.82 -9.69 10.16
CA LEU A 394 -15.19 -11.08 9.88
C LEU A 394 -14.18 -12.08 10.45
N PHE A 395 -12.94 -11.65 10.73
CA PHE A 395 -11.88 -12.47 11.31
C PHE A 395 -11.86 -12.43 12.85
N ALA A 396 -12.75 -11.67 13.48
CA ALA A 396 -12.82 -11.56 14.94
C ALA A 396 -13.26 -12.87 15.63
N SER A 397 -13.89 -13.80 14.90
CA SER A 397 -14.21 -15.14 15.42
C SER A 397 -14.21 -16.21 14.33
N PRO A 398 -13.95 -17.48 14.68
CA PRO A 398 -13.99 -18.58 13.71
C PRO A 398 -15.33 -18.69 12.97
N ALA A 399 -16.46 -18.57 13.67
CA ALA A 399 -17.79 -18.71 13.07
C ALA A 399 -18.12 -17.61 12.04
N ARG A 400 -17.70 -16.36 12.32
CA ARG A 400 -17.86 -15.25 11.35
C ARG A 400 -16.99 -15.47 10.13
N ARG A 401 -15.75 -15.92 10.34
CA ARG A 401 -14.83 -16.23 9.26
C ARG A 401 -15.42 -17.34 8.38
N GLU A 402 -15.81 -18.47 8.96
CA GLU A 402 -16.40 -19.60 8.22
C GLU A 402 -17.62 -19.20 7.37
N SER A 403 -18.50 -18.34 7.91
CA SER A 403 -19.65 -17.81 7.16
C SER A 403 -19.20 -16.95 5.97
N ALA A 404 -18.22 -16.07 6.18
CA ALA A 404 -17.64 -15.25 5.12
C ALA A 404 -16.92 -16.08 4.05
N GLU A 405 -16.20 -17.13 4.46
CA GLU A 405 -15.53 -18.06 3.54
C GLU A 405 -16.56 -18.79 2.66
N ALA A 406 -17.66 -19.26 3.25
CA ALA A 406 -18.75 -19.92 2.51
C ALA A 406 -19.43 -18.97 1.50
N ILE A 407 -19.72 -17.72 1.90
CA ILE A 407 -20.30 -16.70 1.02
C ILE A 407 -19.33 -16.36 -0.12
N GLY A 408 -18.05 -16.16 0.21
CA GLY A 408 -17.03 -15.82 -0.77
C GLY A 408 -16.79 -16.92 -1.80
N GLU A 409 -16.84 -18.19 -1.37
CA GLU A 409 -16.70 -19.34 -2.27
C GLU A 409 -17.94 -19.53 -3.14
N LEU A 410 -19.14 -19.30 -2.58
CA LEU A 410 -20.39 -19.27 -3.35
C LEU A 410 -20.34 -18.19 -4.44
N TRP A 411 -19.83 -17.00 -4.11
CA TRP A 411 -19.64 -15.91 -5.06
C TRP A 411 -18.67 -16.32 -6.16
N ARG A 412 -17.50 -16.87 -5.80
CA ARG A 412 -16.48 -17.31 -6.77
C ARG A 412 -17.07 -18.32 -7.74
N HIS A 413 -17.71 -19.37 -7.23
CA HIS A 413 -18.34 -20.41 -8.05
C HIS A 413 -19.40 -19.87 -9.00
N THR A 414 -20.21 -18.91 -8.55
CA THR A 414 -21.33 -18.39 -9.34
C THR A 414 -20.89 -17.34 -10.35
N CYS A 415 -20.03 -16.41 -9.92
CA CYS A 415 -19.76 -15.16 -10.62
C CYS A 415 -18.39 -15.12 -11.29
N ALA A 416 -17.45 -15.94 -10.82
CA ALA A 416 -16.08 -15.96 -11.34
C ALA A 416 -15.53 -17.39 -11.42
N PRO A 417 -16.25 -18.33 -12.08
CA PRO A 417 -15.89 -19.75 -12.08
C PRO A 417 -14.53 -20.04 -12.74
N THR A 418 -14.02 -19.10 -13.54
CA THR A 418 -12.72 -19.18 -14.21
C THR A 418 -11.56 -18.79 -13.31
N LEU A 419 -11.80 -18.10 -12.18
CA LEU A 419 -10.74 -17.80 -11.21
C LEU A 419 -10.30 -19.07 -10.50
N ALA A 420 -9.00 -19.15 -10.21
CA ALA A 420 -8.46 -20.21 -9.37
C ALA A 420 -9.20 -20.30 -8.02
N THR A 421 -9.29 -21.50 -7.46
CA THR A 421 -9.98 -21.74 -6.17
C THR A 421 -9.29 -20.97 -5.05
N PHE A 422 -10.06 -20.19 -4.31
CA PHE A 422 -9.55 -19.44 -3.17
C PHE A 422 -9.14 -20.41 -2.05
N ARG A 423 -8.05 -20.08 -1.34
CA ARG A 423 -7.81 -20.65 -0.02
C ARG A 423 -8.92 -20.14 0.93
N PRO A 424 -9.26 -20.84 2.02
CA PRO A 424 -10.37 -20.44 2.90
C PRO A 424 -10.33 -18.94 3.28
N GLN A 425 -9.24 -18.46 3.87
CA GLN A 425 -9.09 -17.04 4.25
C GLN A 425 -9.19 -16.05 3.07
N GLU A 426 -8.84 -16.49 1.85
CA GLU A 426 -8.93 -15.66 0.64
C GLU A 426 -10.40 -15.47 0.19
N ALA A 427 -11.24 -16.47 0.42
CA ALA A 427 -12.67 -16.43 0.10
C ALA A 427 -13.40 -15.42 1.00
N ALA A 428 -13.08 -15.35 2.30
CA ALA A 428 -13.67 -14.38 3.22
C ALA A 428 -13.57 -12.92 2.72
N TRP A 429 -12.48 -12.57 2.03
CA TRP A 429 -12.34 -11.23 1.44
C TRP A 429 -13.34 -10.95 0.33
N ALA A 430 -13.74 -11.96 -0.46
CA ALA A 430 -14.74 -11.79 -1.51
C ALA A 430 -16.12 -11.43 -0.93
N ALA A 431 -16.48 -11.96 0.24
CA ALA A 431 -17.72 -11.58 0.94
C ALA A 431 -17.73 -10.09 1.29
N LEU A 432 -16.58 -9.50 1.64
CA LEU A 432 -16.44 -8.06 1.94
C LEU A 432 -16.64 -7.14 0.73
N SER A 433 -16.64 -7.69 -0.48
CA SER A 433 -16.93 -6.93 -1.70
C SER A 433 -18.41 -6.84 -2.03
N LEU A 434 -19.26 -7.56 -1.29
CA LEU A 434 -20.71 -7.56 -1.49
C LEU A 434 -21.37 -6.52 -0.58
N SER A 435 -22.28 -5.74 -1.14
CA SER A 435 -23.28 -5.04 -0.31
C SER A 435 -24.20 -6.06 0.39
N PRO A 436 -24.92 -5.68 1.46
CA PRO A 436 -25.83 -6.60 2.16
C PRO A 436 -26.88 -7.18 1.20
N ALA A 437 -27.43 -6.33 0.32
CA ALA A 437 -28.39 -6.74 -0.69
C ALA A 437 -27.80 -7.76 -1.69
N GLN A 438 -26.58 -7.52 -2.18
CA GLN A 438 -25.89 -8.47 -3.08
C GLN A 438 -25.59 -9.80 -2.37
N CYS A 439 -25.11 -9.75 -1.13
CA CYS A 439 -24.82 -10.93 -0.33
C CYS A 439 -26.08 -11.77 -0.11
N ARG A 440 -27.16 -11.12 0.36
CA ARG A 440 -28.45 -11.77 0.59
C ARG A 440 -28.98 -12.41 -0.68
N GLN A 441 -29.00 -11.67 -1.79
CA GLN A 441 -29.49 -12.17 -3.08
C GLN A 441 -28.67 -13.39 -3.54
N LEU A 442 -27.34 -13.33 -3.44
CA LEU A 442 -26.46 -14.45 -3.78
C LEU A 442 -26.81 -15.71 -2.95
N VAL A 443 -26.92 -15.57 -1.63
CA VAL A 443 -27.23 -16.70 -0.73
C VAL A 443 -28.64 -17.24 -0.99
N GLU A 444 -29.63 -16.36 -1.19
CA GLU A 444 -31.02 -16.77 -1.45
C GLU A 444 -31.14 -17.58 -2.74
N GLU A 445 -30.52 -17.10 -3.83
CA GLU A 445 -30.66 -17.68 -5.16
C GLU A 445 -29.73 -18.87 -5.43
N LYS A 446 -28.55 -18.93 -4.80
CA LYS A 446 -27.48 -19.88 -5.18
C LYS A 446 -27.09 -20.87 -4.11
N TRP A 447 -27.44 -20.64 -2.84
CA TRP A 447 -27.16 -21.62 -1.79
C TRP A 447 -28.13 -22.81 -1.91
N LEU A 448 -27.57 -23.99 -2.18
CA LEU A 448 -28.29 -25.24 -2.34
C LEU A 448 -27.72 -26.34 -1.43
N PRO A 449 -28.56 -27.25 -0.90
CA PRO A 449 -30.02 -27.26 -1.07
C PRO A 449 -30.71 -26.13 -0.28
N VAL A 450 -31.95 -25.80 -0.65
CA VAL A 450 -32.68 -24.63 -0.09
C VAL A 450 -32.95 -24.79 1.41
N ASP A 451 -33.05 -26.02 1.89
CA ASP A 451 -33.30 -26.45 3.26
C ASP A 451 -32.03 -26.75 4.07
N ASP A 452 -30.85 -26.34 3.61
CA ASP A 452 -29.62 -26.41 4.40
C ASP A 452 -29.71 -25.49 5.63
N ASP A 453 -29.63 -26.06 6.83
CA ASP A 453 -29.72 -25.35 8.12
C ASP A 453 -28.71 -24.19 8.24
N ARG A 454 -27.60 -24.21 7.49
CA ARG A 454 -26.60 -23.14 7.49
C ARG A 454 -27.10 -21.87 6.80
N LYS A 455 -28.09 -21.96 5.91
CA LYS A 455 -28.57 -20.82 5.09
C LYS A 455 -28.99 -19.64 5.96
N ALA A 456 -29.68 -19.89 7.07
CA ALA A 456 -30.11 -18.84 8.00
C ALA A 456 -28.91 -18.07 8.60
N GLY A 457 -27.86 -18.78 9.00
CA GLY A 457 -26.63 -18.16 9.53
C GLY A 457 -25.86 -17.37 8.47
N LEU A 458 -25.85 -17.83 7.21
CA LEU A 458 -25.24 -17.07 6.12
C LEU A 458 -26.00 -15.78 5.80
N LEU A 459 -27.34 -15.82 5.85
CA LEU A 459 -28.17 -14.62 5.67
C LEU A 459 -27.98 -13.62 6.81
N GLU A 460 -27.83 -14.09 8.06
CA GLU A 460 -27.46 -13.24 9.19
C GLU A 460 -26.07 -12.60 8.98
N ALA A 461 -25.10 -13.36 8.48
CA ALA A 461 -23.76 -12.85 8.18
C ALA A 461 -23.77 -11.76 7.10
N CYS A 462 -24.71 -11.78 6.14
CA CYS A 462 -24.87 -10.73 5.14
C CYS A 462 -25.28 -9.37 5.74
N GLU A 463 -25.89 -9.37 6.93
CA GLU A 463 -26.37 -8.16 7.63
C GLU A 463 -25.38 -7.62 8.66
N ALA A 464 -24.24 -8.28 8.87
CA ALA A 464 -23.25 -7.88 9.87
C ALA A 464 -22.57 -6.54 9.48
N GLU A 465 -23.03 -5.44 10.08
CA GLU A 465 -22.43 -4.10 10.01
C GLU A 465 -21.35 -3.83 11.04
#